data_AF-A0A413USM6-F1
#
_entry.id   AF-A0A413USM6-F1
#
_cell.length_a   1.000
_cell.length_b   1.000
_cell.length_c   1.000
_cell.angle_alpha   90.00
_cell.angle_beta   90.00
_cell.angle_gamma   90.00
#
_symmetry.space_group_name_H-M   'P 1'
#
loop_
_entity.id
_entity.type
_entity.pdbx_description
1 polymer ?
#
loop_
_entity_poly.entity_id
_entity_poly.type
_entity_poly.pdbx_seq_one_letter_code
_entity_poly.pdbx_strand_id
1 'polypeptide(L)'
;SASVRRELKEAQIWFALLFLLRGMPFADLARLRKCDFKDGVITYCRQKTGRQIRVHVTAEAAELIRQCADRRTGSPYLLNILGDENCRFPLGRREEYRHYQQVLRSFNRKLKLLATALGLRGKLSSYTARHTWATTAFHTKVTVGVISNALGHSSVKVTETYLKPFENEALDKANKKIIAYVKKCGNR
;
A
#
# COMPACT_ATOMS: atom_id res chain seq x y z
N SER A 1 5.03 15.47 -23.58
CA SER A 1 5.35 16.80 -23.01
C SER A 1 5.97 16.65 -21.61
N ALA A 2 6.57 17.70 -21.05
CA ALA A 2 7.13 17.69 -19.69
C ALA A 2 6.07 17.39 -18.61
N SER A 3 4.83 17.85 -18.82
CA SER A 3 3.69 17.59 -17.92
C SER A 3 3.41 16.09 -17.76
N VAL A 4 3.36 15.33 -18.86
CA VAL A 4 3.12 13.87 -18.82
C VAL A 4 4.22 13.14 -18.02
N ARG A 5 5.49 13.56 -18.16
CA ARG A 5 6.60 12.96 -17.40
C ARG A 5 6.46 13.24 -15.89
N ARG A 6 6.07 14.46 -15.51
CA ARG A 6 5.79 14.82 -14.12
C ARG A 6 4.64 13.99 -13.53
N GLU A 7 3.53 13.89 -14.25
CA GLU A 7 2.37 13.11 -13.80
C GLU A 7 2.66 11.62 -13.63
N LEU A 8 3.49 11.04 -14.49
CA LEU A 8 3.93 9.65 -14.36
C LEU A 8 4.89 9.49 -13.17
N LYS A 9 5.76 10.46 -12.90
CA LYS A 9 6.64 10.46 -11.72
C LYS A 9 5.84 10.53 -10.42
N GLU A 10 4.82 11.40 -10.35
CA GLU A 10 3.92 11.46 -9.19
C GLU A 10 3.20 10.11 -8.98
N ALA A 11 2.72 9.47 -10.05
CA ALA A 11 2.11 8.14 -9.95
C ALA A 11 3.09 7.07 -9.43
N GLN A 12 4.37 7.11 -9.84
CA GLN A 12 5.40 6.22 -9.29
C GLN A 12 5.59 6.45 -7.78
N ILE A 13 5.67 7.71 -7.36
CA ILE A 13 5.84 8.09 -5.95
C ILE A 13 4.65 7.58 -5.13
N TRP A 14 3.41 7.84 -5.58
CA TRP A 14 2.22 7.37 -4.88
C TRP A 14 2.19 5.84 -4.79
N PHE A 15 2.50 5.12 -5.87
CA PHE A 15 2.57 3.66 -5.84
C PHE A 15 3.60 3.14 -4.82
N ALA A 16 4.79 3.74 -4.78
CA ALA A 16 5.81 3.40 -3.79
C ALA A 16 5.34 3.68 -2.37
N LEU A 17 4.65 4.79 -2.11
CA LEU A 17 4.07 5.10 -0.80
C LEU A 17 3.00 4.07 -0.38
N LEU A 18 2.14 3.60 -1.29
CA LEU A 18 1.19 2.53 -0.98
C LEU A 18 1.91 1.29 -0.45
N PHE A 19 3.05 0.93 -1.04
CA PHE A 19 3.86 -0.21 -0.60
C PHE A 19 4.57 0.07 0.73
N LEU A 20 5.33 1.17 0.82
CA LEU A 20 6.15 1.53 1.99
C LEU A 20 5.30 1.76 3.25
N LEU A 21 4.07 2.26 3.10
CA LEU A 21 3.13 2.47 4.19
C LEU A 21 2.29 1.21 4.48
N ARG A 22 2.92 0.03 4.47
CA ARG A 22 2.33 -1.28 4.79
C ARG A 22 1.17 -1.69 3.88
N GLY A 23 1.27 -1.44 2.58
CA GLY A 23 0.21 -1.77 1.64
C GLY A 23 -1.05 -0.92 1.83
N MET A 24 -0.90 0.35 2.23
CA MET A 24 -2.01 1.29 2.41
C MET A 24 -2.91 1.31 1.17
N PRO A 25 -4.24 1.25 1.31
CA PRO A 25 -5.17 1.43 0.20
C PRO A 25 -5.08 2.84 -0.38
N PHE A 26 -5.25 2.98 -1.70
CA PHE A 26 -5.24 4.30 -2.35
C PHE A 26 -6.31 5.26 -1.81
N ALA A 27 -7.48 4.73 -1.40
CA ALA A 27 -8.53 5.52 -0.76
C ALA A 27 -8.07 6.22 0.53
N ASP A 28 -7.25 5.52 1.32
CA ASP A 28 -6.71 6.03 2.57
C ASP A 28 -5.56 7.01 2.28
N LEU A 29 -4.64 6.67 1.36
CA LEU A 29 -3.55 7.56 0.95
C LEU A 29 -4.08 8.90 0.42
N ALA A 30 -5.11 8.86 -0.44
CA ALA A 30 -5.74 10.05 -1.03
C ALA A 30 -6.39 10.98 -0.01
N ARG A 31 -6.72 10.47 1.19
CA ARG A 31 -7.42 11.19 2.25
C ARG A 31 -6.57 11.42 3.50
N LEU A 32 -5.30 11.03 3.50
CA LEU A 32 -4.38 11.36 4.58
C LEU A 32 -4.33 12.85 4.77
N ARG A 33 -4.43 13.31 6.01
CA ARG A 33 -4.34 14.72 6.38
C ARG A 33 -2.97 15.04 6.95
N LYS A 34 -2.58 16.31 6.88
CA LYS A 34 -1.32 16.79 7.49
C LYS A 34 -1.27 16.48 8.98
N CYS A 35 -2.40 16.59 9.68
CA CYS A 35 -2.49 16.29 11.11
C CYS A 35 -2.36 14.79 11.44
N ASP A 36 -2.56 13.90 10.45
CA ASP A 36 -2.43 12.46 10.63
C ASP A 36 -0.94 12.03 10.64
N PHE A 37 -0.01 12.88 10.18
CA PHE A 37 1.43 12.63 10.18
C PHE A 37 2.14 13.48 11.24
N LYS A 38 2.62 12.83 12.32
CA LYS A 38 3.34 13.46 13.44
C LYS A 38 4.47 12.57 13.92
N ASP A 39 5.61 13.17 14.26
CA ASP A 39 6.76 12.50 14.89
C ASP A 39 7.19 11.21 14.16
N GLY A 40 7.25 11.27 12.82
CA GLY A 40 7.64 10.12 11.99
C GLY A 40 6.57 9.01 11.92
N VAL A 41 5.33 9.28 12.31
CA VAL A 41 4.26 8.29 12.35
C VAL A 41 2.99 8.82 11.67
N ILE A 42 2.42 8.01 10.79
CA ILE A 42 1.09 8.23 10.21
C ILE A 42 0.07 7.43 11.02
N THR A 43 -0.95 8.11 11.54
CA THR A 43 -2.09 7.50 12.26
C THR A 43 -3.39 7.86 11.54
N TYR A 44 -4.13 6.87 11.06
CA TYR A 44 -5.36 7.10 10.28
C TYR A 44 -6.42 6.03 10.58
N CYS A 45 -7.67 6.33 10.26
CA CYS A 45 -8.77 5.35 10.34
C CYS A 45 -9.03 4.80 8.94
N ARG A 46 -8.96 3.47 8.79
CA ARG A 46 -9.18 2.80 7.51
C ARG A 46 -10.62 3.02 7.04
N GLN A 47 -10.81 3.56 5.83
CA GLN A 47 -12.14 3.91 5.33
C GLN A 47 -13.12 2.73 5.33
N LYS A 48 -12.66 1.53 4.95
CA LYS A 48 -13.53 0.36 4.82
C LYS A 48 -14.01 -0.21 6.16
N THR A 49 -13.21 -0.07 7.22
CA THR A 49 -13.41 -0.83 8.47
C THR A 49 -13.45 0.04 9.72
N GLY A 50 -13.17 1.34 9.63
CA GLY A 50 -13.07 2.26 10.77
C GLY A 50 -11.87 2.02 11.69
N ARG A 51 -11.21 0.86 11.62
CA ARG A 51 -10.04 0.51 12.43
C ARG A 51 -8.92 1.53 12.29
N GLN A 52 -8.41 1.99 13.43
CA GLN A 52 -7.23 2.84 13.49
C GLN A 52 -5.98 2.04 13.15
N ILE A 53 -5.15 2.59 12.28
CA ILE A 53 -3.88 2.02 11.84
C ILE A 53 -2.79 3.05 12.13
N ARG A 54 -1.68 2.58 12.69
CA ARG A 54 -0.50 3.38 13.00
C ARG A 54 0.71 2.81 12.26
N VAL A 55 1.34 3.64 11.42
CA VAL A 55 2.45 3.25 10.54
C VAL A 55 3.64 4.16 10.79
N HIS A 56 4.78 3.58 11.16
CA HIS A 56 6.03 4.33 11.22
C HIS A 56 6.53 4.61 9.81
N VAL A 57 6.90 5.86 9.54
CA VAL A 57 7.34 6.35 8.24
C VAL A 57 8.86 6.23 8.17
N THR A 58 9.36 5.37 7.28
CA THR A 58 10.80 5.23 7.06
C THR A 58 11.39 6.47 6.38
N ALA A 59 12.71 6.59 6.37
CA ALA A 59 13.39 7.72 5.71
C ALA A 59 13.04 7.82 4.22
N GLU A 60 12.94 6.68 3.53
CA GLU A 60 12.57 6.60 2.12
C GLU A 60 11.13 7.08 1.89
N ALA A 61 10.19 6.64 2.74
CA ALA A 61 8.80 7.08 2.67
C ALA A 61 8.67 8.58 2.97
N ALA A 62 9.41 9.08 3.97
CA ALA A 62 9.41 10.50 4.32
C ALA A 62 9.92 11.37 3.16
N GLU A 63 10.98 10.93 2.47
CA GLU A 63 11.51 11.63 1.31
C GLU A 63 10.50 11.69 0.16
N LEU A 64 9.85 10.57 -0.14
CA LEU A 64 8.79 10.51 -1.15
C LEU A 64 7.59 11.38 -0.79
N ILE A 65 7.19 11.42 0.49
CA ILE A 65 6.15 12.34 0.97
C ILE A 65 6.58 13.79 0.74
N ARG A 66 7.81 14.18 1.10
CA ARG A 66 8.30 15.55 0.88
C ARG A 66 8.25 15.98 -0.58
N GLN A 67 8.54 15.07 -1.52
CA GLN A 67 8.53 15.36 -2.95
C GLN A 67 7.13 15.64 -3.52
N CYS A 68 6.08 15.05 -2.95
CA CYS A 68 4.70 15.19 -3.44
C CYS A 68 3.70 15.76 -2.43
N ALA A 69 4.20 16.32 -1.31
CA ALA A 69 3.38 16.93 -0.28
C ALA A 69 2.56 18.10 -0.80
N ASP A 70 1.33 18.22 -0.32
CA ASP A 70 0.47 19.36 -0.61
C ASP A 70 0.93 20.60 0.18
N ARG A 71 1.44 21.60 -0.54
CA ARG A 71 1.98 22.83 0.03
C ARG A 71 0.93 23.92 0.27
N ARG A 72 -0.32 23.72 -0.16
CA ARG A 72 -1.39 24.71 0.01
C ARG A 72 -1.79 24.81 1.47
N THR A 73 -1.78 26.01 2.03
CA THR A 73 -2.11 26.26 3.45
C THR A 73 -3.56 25.90 3.78
N GLY A 74 -4.49 26.17 2.87
CA GLY A 74 -5.92 25.86 3.03
C GLY A 74 -6.30 24.39 2.87
N SER A 75 -5.40 23.54 2.37
CA SER A 75 -5.67 22.11 2.18
C SER A 75 -5.33 21.31 3.45
N PRO A 76 -6.29 20.53 4.00
CA PRO A 76 -6.02 19.66 5.13
C PRO A 76 -5.24 18.40 4.72
N TYR A 77 -5.22 18.06 3.43
CA TYR A 77 -4.65 16.82 2.92
C TYR A 77 -3.11 16.85 2.92
N LEU A 78 -2.50 15.70 3.22
CA LEU A 78 -1.05 15.52 3.20
C LEU A 78 -0.52 15.55 1.76
N LEU A 79 -1.26 14.97 0.82
CA LEU A 79 -0.91 14.87 -0.59
C LEU A 79 -2.00 15.50 -1.45
N ASN A 80 -1.61 16.17 -2.53
CA ASN A 80 -2.55 16.79 -3.47
C ASN A 80 -3.10 15.75 -4.48
N ILE A 81 -3.73 14.67 -3.97
CA ILE A 81 -4.28 13.60 -4.81
C ILE A 81 -5.69 13.95 -5.29
N LEU A 82 -6.51 14.52 -4.41
CA LEU A 82 -7.91 14.85 -4.70
C LEU A 82 -8.07 16.25 -5.32
N GLY A 83 -7.00 17.04 -5.41
CA GLY A 83 -6.92 18.10 -6.40
C GLY A 83 -7.77 19.35 -6.17
N ASP A 84 -8.12 19.75 -4.95
CA ASP A 84 -9.02 20.90 -4.82
C ASP A 84 -8.72 21.92 -3.72
N GLU A 85 -8.76 23.19 -4.11
CA GLU A 85 -8.74 24.41 -3.28
C GLU A 85 -10.15 24.87 -2.89
N ASN A 86 -11.18 24.45 -3.63
CA ASN A 86 -12.57 24.89 -3.47
C ASN A 86 -13.56 23.74 -3.19
N CYS A 87 -13.20 22.49 -3.44
CA CYS A 87 -14.05 21.37 -3.07
C CYS A 87 -13.89 21.00 -1.59
N ARG A 88 -14.52 21.81 -0.73
CA ARG A 88 -15.18 21.29 0.47
C ARG A 88 -16.36 20.42 0.02
N PHE A 89 -16.11 19.29 -0.63
CA PHE A 89 -17.16 18.28 -0.69
C PHE A 89 -17.40 17.83 0.75
N PRO A 90 -18.64 17.88 1.26
CA PRO A 90 -18.95 17.28 2.54
C PRO A 90 -18.55 15.80 2.45
N LEU A 91 -17.58 15.39 3.29
CA LEU A 91 -17.10 14.01 3.38
C LEU A 91 -18.30 13.05 3.35
N GLY A 92 -18.27 12.07 2.44
CA GLY A 92 -19.32 11.05 2.36
C GLY A 92 -20.50 11.35 1.42
N ARG A 93 -20.50 12.44 0.65
CA ARG A 93 -21.49 12.64 -0.42
C ARG A 93 -21.11 11.91 -1.72
N ARG A 94 -22.13 11.59 -2.52
CA ARG A 94 -22.03 10.89 -3.83
C ARG A 94 -21.04 11.55 -4.79
N GLU A 95 -20.87 12.86 -4.71
CA GLU A 95 -19.97 13.66 -5.56
C GLU A 95 -18.50 13.43 -5.23
N GLU A 96 -18.13 13.46 -3.94
CA GLU A 96 -16.78 13.14 -3.48
C GLU A 96 -16.37 11.72 -3.92
N TYR A 97 -17.29 10.76 -3.76
CA TYR A 97 -17.05 9.39 -4.21
C TYR A 97 -16.85 9.31 -5.73
N ARG A 98 -17.67 10.00 -6.53
CA ARG A 98 -17.53 10.05 -8.00
C ARG A 98 -16.19 10.65 -8.41
N HIS A 99 -15.78 11.75 -7.77
CA HIS A 99 -14.49 12.39 -8.01
C HIS A 99 -13.32 11.46 -7.67
N TYR A 100 -13.35 10.86 -6.48
CA TYR A 100 -12.38 9.84 -6.08
C TYR A 100 -12.27 8.69 -7.09
N GLN A 101 -13.41 8.20 -7.62
CA GLN A 101 -13.40 7.15 -8.64
C GLN A 101 -12.75 7.61 -9.95
N GLN A 102 -12.91 8.87 -10.36
CA GLN A 102 -12.23 9.43 -11.52
C GLN A 102 -10.71 9.51 -11.29
N VAL A 103 -10.29 10.02 -10.14
CA VAL A 103 -8.87 10.10 -9.74
C VAL A 103 -8.24 8.69 -9.70
N LEU A 104 -8.91 7.72 -9.09
CA LEU A 104 -8.47 6.32 -9.04
C LEU A 104 -8.33 5.71 -10.45
N ARG A 105 -9.30 5.94 -11.35
CA ARG A 105 -9.20 5.47 -12.74
C ARG A 105 -8.02 6.10 -13.47
N SER A 106 -7.80 7.41 -13.29
CA SER A 106 -6.66 8.12 -13.87
C SER A 106 -5.33 7.54 -13.35
N PHE A 107 -5.24 7.31 -12.04
CA PHE A 107 -4.06 6.70 -11.42
C PHE A 107 -3.79 5.29 -11.97
N ASN A 108 -4.79 4.42 -12.03
CA ASN A 108 -4.63 3.07 -12.59
C ASN A 108 -4.24 3.09 -14.08
N ARG A 109 -4.71 4.07 -14.85
CA ARG A 109 -4.27 4.26 -16.24
C ARG A 109 -2.79 4.62 -16.31
N LYS A 110 -2.31 5.52 -15.44
CA LYS A 110 -0.87 5.86 -15.34
C LYS A 110 -0.03 4.64 -14.96
N LEU A 111 -0.51 3.82 -14.02
CA LEU A 111 0.15 2.56 -13.66
C LEU A 111 0.24 1.58 -14.83
N LYS A 112 -0.80 1.49 -15.67
CA LYS A 112 -0.76 0.67 -16.89
C LYS A 112 0.34 1.14 -17.84
N LEU A 113 0.47 2.45 -18.06
CA LEU A 113 1.53 3.02 -18.89
C LEU A 113 2.92 2.73 -18.33
N LEU A 114 3.09 2.87 -17.01
CA LEU A 114 4.34 2.53 -16.31
C LEU A 114 4.69 1.05 -16.46
N ALA A 115 3.71 0.17 -16.32
CA ALA A 115 3.91 -1.27 -16.49
C ALA A 115 4.37 -1.62 -17.91
N THR A 116 3.74 -1.02 -18.93
CA THR A 116 4.16 -1.18 -20.32
C THR A 116 5.58 -0.66 -20.55
N ALA A 117 5.91 0.53 -20.04
CA ALA A 117 7.24 1.10 -20.18
C ALA A 117 8.35 0.26 -19.51
N LEU A 118 8.01 -0.47 -18.45
CA LEU A 118 8.92 -1.36 -17.72
C LEU A 118 8.90 -2.82 -18.25
N GLY A 119 8.11 -3.12 -19.29
CA GLY A 119 8.00 -4.48 -19.83
C GLY A 119 7.37 -5.50 -18.87
N LEU A 120 6.56 -5.06 -17.91
CA LEU A 120 5.93 -5.94 -16.94
C LEU A 120 4.83 -6.78 -17.59
N ARG A 121 4.88 -8.10 -17.41
CA ARG A 121 3.88 -9.04 -17.98
C ARG A 121 2.54 -9.07 -17.23
N GLY A 122 2.41 -8.35 -16.12
CA GLY A 122 1.23 -8.35 -15.24
C GLY A 122 0.47 -7.03 -15.21
N LYS A 123 -0.79 -7.06 -14.73
CA LYS A 123 -1.60 -5.86 -14.52
C LYS A 123 -1.12 -5.10 -13.28
N LEU A 124 -0.65 -3.87 -13.47
CA LEU A 124 -0.33 -2.95 -12.39
C LEU A 124 -1.54 -2.09 -12.06
N SER A 125 -1.94 -2.10 -10.79
CA SER A 125 -3.03 -1.28 -10.25
C SER A 125 -2.66 -0.75 -8.88
N SER A 126 -3.42 0.22 -8.38
CA SER A 126 -3.29 0.72 -7.01
C SER A 126 -3.30 -0.38 -5.94
N TYR A 127 -4.03 -1.47 -6.18
CA TYR A 127 -4.13 -2.59 -5.24
C TYR A 127 -2.94 -3.55 -5.33
N THR A 128 -2.19 -3.53 -6.43
CA THR A 128 -1.00 -4.36 -6.62
C THR A 128 0.02 -4.11 -5.52
N ALA A 129 0.27 -2.85 -5.12
CA ALA A 129 1.21 -2.51 -4.05
C ALA A 129 0.87 -3.22 -2.72
N ARG A 130 -0.41 -3.28 -2.36
CA ARG A 130 -0.89 -3.95 -1.14
C ARG A 130 -0.70 -5.45 -1.20
N HIS A 131 -1.05 -6.07 -2.33
CA HIS A 131 -0.82 -7.51 -2.55
C HIS A 131 0.66 -7.86 -2.49
N THR A 132 1.51 -7.07 -3.17
CA THR A 132 2.96 -7.24 -3.15
C THR A 132 3.49 -7.13 -1.72
N TRP A 133 3.10 -6.10 -0.95
CA TRP A 133 3.52 -5.97 0.44
C TRP A 133 3.15 -7.18 1.29
N ALA A 134 1.89 -7.65 1.21
CA ALA A 134 1.40 -8.80 1.97
C ALA A 134 2.12 -10.11 1.59
N THR A 135 2.29 -10.34 0.28
CA THR A 135 2.97 -11.53 -0.26
C THR A 135 4.44 -11.52 0.15
N THR A 136 5.13 -10.38 0.02
CA THR A 136 6.53 -10.25 0.45
C THR A 136 6.68 -10.48 1.95
N ALA A 137 5.79 -9.92 2.79
CA ALA A 137 5.81 -10.17 4.23
C ALA A 137 5.65 -11.68 4.55
N PHE A 138 4.75 -12.36 3.85
CA PHE A 138 4.55 -13.80 4.05
C PHE A 138 5.75 -14.65 3.63
N HIS A 139 6.34 -14.38 2.46
CA HIS A 139 7.53 -15.10 2.01
C HIS A 139 8.76 -14.82 2.86
N THR A 140 8.82 -13.65 3.51
CA THR A 140 9.84 -13.29 4.52
C THR A 140 9.52 -13.84 5.91
N LYS A 141 8.55 -14.75 6.04
CA LYS A 141 8.18 -15.47 7.26
C LYS A 141 7.57 -14.59 8.36
N VAL A 142 7.03 -13.43 8.01
CA VAL A 142 6.16 -12.67 8.93
C VAL A 142 4.89 -13.48 9.19
N THR A 143 4.48 -13.57 10.46
CA THR A 143 3.29 -14.34 10.84
C THR A 143 2.03 -13.73 10.24
N VAL A 144 1.09 -14.58 9.81
CA VAL A 144 -0.15 -14.11 9.15
C VAL A 144 -0.96 -13.18 10.07
N GLY A 145 -0.90 -13.39 11.39
CA GLY A 145 -1.50 -12.48 12.39
C GLY A 145 -0.93 -11.06 12.33
N VAL A 146 0.40 -10.92 12.21
CA VAL A 146 1.07 -9.61 12.07
C VAL A 146 0.70 -8.96 10.73
N ILE A 147 0.70 -9.73 9.64
CA ILE A 147 0.29 -9.23 8.31
C ILE A 147 -1.16 -8.75 8.36
N SER A 148 -2.06 -9.52 8.95
CA SER A 148 -3.48 -9.18 9.10
C SER A 148 -3.69 -7.89 9.87
N ASN A 149 -2.97 -7.72 10.98
CA ASN A 149 -3.00 -6.50 11.79
C ASN A 149 -2.44 -5.30 11.03
N ALA A 150 -1.32 -5.45 10.33
CA ALA A 150 -0.73 -4.39 9.53
C ALA A 150 -1.66 -3.91 8.40
N LEU A 151 -2.39 -4.84 7.78
CA LEU A 151 -3.38 -4.55 6.76
C LEU A 151 -4.70 -4.00 7.32
N GLY A 152 -4.93 -4.07 8.64
CA GLY A 152 -6.20 -3.69 9.26
C GLY A 152 -7.35 -4.59 8.82
N HIS A 153 -7.08 -5.88 8.62
CA HIS A 153 -8.12 -6.89 8.34
C HIS A 153 -8.82 -7.32 9.62
N SER A 154 -10.12 -7.60 9.53
CA SER A 154 -10.95 -8.06 10.66
C SER A 154 -10.72 -9.54 11.00
N SER A 155 -10.14 -10.31 10.08
CA SER A 155 -9.81 -11.72 10.28
C SER A 155 -8.59 -12.13 9.45
N VAL A 156 -7.84 -13.10 9.98
CA VAL A 156 -6.71 -13.76 9.31
C VAL A 156 -7.14 -14.38 7.98
N LYS A 157 -8.37 -14.91 7.89
CA LYS A 157 -8.93 -15.52 6.67
C LYS A 157 -9.00 -14.53 5.49
N VAL A 158 -9.23 -13.25 5.77
CA VAL A 158 -9.20 -12.21 4.73
C VAL A 158 -7.77 -12.07 4.21
N THR A 159 -6.76 -12.16 5.07
CA THR A 159 -5.35 -12.06 4.72
C THR A 159 -4.86 -13.25 3.90
N GLU A 160 -5.34 -14.46 4.17
CA GLU A 160 -5.01 -15.67 3.39
C GLU A 160 -5.29 -15.52 1.89
N THR A 161 -6.35 -14.79 1.51
CA THR A 161 -6.65 -14.51 0.09
C THR A 161 -5.60 -13.62 -0.62
N TYR A 162 -4.73 -12.96 0.15
CA TYR A 162 -3.65 -12.11 -0.37
C TYR A 162 -2.32 -12.86 -0.47
N LEU A 163 -2.22 -14.08 0.08
CA LEU A 163 -0.99 -14.83 0.19
C LEU A 163 -0.87 -15.78 -1.00
N LYS A 164 0.14 -15.55 -1.86
CA LYS A 164 0.52 -16.56 -2.84
C LYS A 164 0.98 -17.82 -2.07
N PRO A 165 0.51 -19.02 -2.43
CA PRO A 165 1.01 -20.25 -1.83
C PRO A 165 2.54 -20.33 -1.92
N PHE A 166 3.18 -21.01 -0.96
CA PHE A 166 4.60 -21.31 -1.09
C PHE A 166 4.84 -22.13 -2.35
N GLU A 167 5.88 -21.77 -3.10
CA GLU A 167 6.32 -22.56 -4.24
C GLU A 167 6.88 -23.90 -3.74
N ASN A 168 6.74 -24.97 -4.53
CA ASN A 168 7.12 -26.33 -4.14
C ASN A 168 8.54 -26.41 -3.58
N GLU A 169 9.48 -25.63 -4.13
CA GLU A 169 10.86 -25.56 -3.65
C GLU A 169 10.97 -25.12 -2.17
N ALA A 170 10.13 -24.18 -1.74
CA ALA A 170 10.09 -23.73 -0.34
C ALA A 170 9.49 -24.80 0.59
N LEU A 171 8.52 -25.58 0.10
CA LEU A 171 7.95 -26.71 0.82
C LEU A 171 8.97 -27.85 0.95
N ASP A 172 9.69 -28.16 -0.14
CA ASP A 172 10.74 -29.17 -0.14
C ASP A 172 11.88 -28.82 0.82
N LYS A 173 12.27 -27.54 0.86
CA LYS A 173 13.27 -27.05 1.82
C LYS A 173 12.79 -27.18 3.26
N ALA A 174 11.51 -26.91 3.53
CA ALA A 174 10.92 -27.10 4.85
C ALA A 174 10.90 -28.59 5.24
N ASN A 175 10.48 -29.46 4.31
CA ASN A 175 10.47 -30.91 4.51
C ASN A 175 11.87 -31.45 4.83
N LYS A 176 12.90 -31.04 4.07
CA LYS A 176 14.30 -31.41 4.34
C LYS A 176 14.75 -31.00 5.75
N LYS A 177 14.36 -29.82 6.22
CA LYS A 177 14.69 -29.36 7.59
C LYS A 177 14.02 -30.21 8.67
N ILE A 178 12.75 -30.55 8.50
CA ILE A 178 12.00 -31.40 9.45
C ILE A 178 12.64 -32.79 9.52
N ILE A 179 12.92 -33.41 8.37
CA ILE A 179 13.58 -34.71 8.30
C ILE A 179 14.95 -34.67 8.99
N ALA A 180 15.75 -33.62 8.73
CA ALA A 180 17.06 -33.47 9.36
C ALA A 180 16.97 -33.29 10.89
N TYR A 181 15.97 -32.53 11.38
CA TYR A 181 15.72 -32.36 12.80
C TYR A 181 15.40 -33.70 13.48
N VAL A 182 14.48 -34.49 12.91
CA VAL A 182 14.10 -35.81 13.44
C VAL A 182 15.30 -36.78 13.44
N LYS A 183 16.07 -36.84 12.36
CA LYS A 183 17.29 -37.66 12.29
C LYS A 183 18.32 -37.28 13.36
N LYS A 184 18.44 -35.99 13.68
CA LYS A 184 19.35 -35.50 14.72
C LYS A 184 18.86 -35.83 16.14
N CYS A 185 17.55 -35.91 16.34
CA CYS A 185 16.93 -36.28 17.62
C CYS A 185 16.89 -37.80 17.85
N GLY A 186 16.79 -38.62 16.80
CA GLY A 186 16.79 -40.09 16.91
C GLY A 186 18.18 -40.74 17.07
N ASN A 187 19.26 -39.95 16.99
CA ASN A 187 20.64 -40.38 17.23
C ASN A 187 21.16 -39.96 18.63
N ARG A 188 20.25 -39.61 19.56
CA ARG A 188 20.53 -39.48 21.00
C ARG A 188 19.80 -40.60 21.73
#